data_AF-A0A517SUJ8-F1
#
_entry.id   AF-A0A517SUJ8-F1
#
_cell.length_a   1.000
_cell.length_b   1.000
_cell.length_c   1.000
_cell.angle_alpha   90.00
_cell.angle_beta   90.00
_cell.angle_gamma   90.00
#
_symmetry.space_group_name_H-M   'P 1'
#
loop_
_entity.id
_entity.type
_entity.pdbx_description
1 polymer ?
#
loop_
_entity_poly.entity_id
_entity_poly.type
_entity_poly.pdbx_seq_one_letter_code
_entity_poly.pdbx_strand_id
1 'polypeptide(L)'
;MDRQMTTHRPQGKGPHLVVSACLLAFGFLTVLPAPQASAQVAVRRQLSETQFDSWVFQGNVNGKTADKAIEQRLELQLDYLNAMSPLSDDQKAIMRLAGEGDIKRFMRKVRYGRQVLKTIDASDNQAVSQAYQLARPLAQQFEKGLFGETSLFHKAFLANLSEEQSSAVQHAIEDQERADARAINHMLLAMVRRDVPMTQDQYGKLTNLLDEAVPRCPSKSNYALYYVGYFFSRVPDESLEAIFEGDELAAVKKHAKRYQGYKNMLVSQGLMKDDE
;
A
#
# COMPACT_ATOMS: atom_id res chain seq x y z
N MET A 1 -24.07 27.99 43.67
CA MET A 1 -24.26 28.65 44.98
C MET A 1 -24.00 27.56 46.01
N ASP A 2 -22.76 27.50 46.49
CA ASP A 2 -22.37 28.06 47.80
C ASP A 2 -22.94 27.16 48.91
N ARG A 3 -22.17 26.58 49.83
CA ARG A 3 -20.96 27.07 50.48
C ARG A 3 -20.31 25.93 51.28
N GLN A 4 -18.99 25.99 51.38
CA GLN A 4 -18.16 25.30 52.37
C GLN A 4 -18.44 25.79 53.81
N MET A 5 -17.67 25.20 54.74
CA MET A 5 -17.29 25.66 56.10
C MET A 5 -18.02 24.87 57.21
N THR A 6 -17.40 24.40 58.30
CA THR A 6 -16.13 24.75 58.97
C THR A 6 -15.89 23.77 60.14
N THR A 7 -14.62 23.46 60.41
CA THR A 7 -13.93 23.37 61.73
C THR A 7 -14.42 22.46 62.87
N HIS A 8 -13.49 21.63 63.39
CA HIS A 8 -13.10 21.67 64.81
C HIS A 8 -11.70 21.07 65.07
N ARG A 9 -10.75 21.93 65.47
CA ARG A 9 -9.67 21.68 66.48
C ARG A 9 -10.28 22.04 67.86
N PRO A 10 -9.63 21.92 69.06
CA PRO A 10 -8.21 21.78 69.43
C PRO A 10 -7.97 20.76 70.58
N GLN A 11 -6.76 20.47 71.06
CA GLN A 11 -6.02 21.12 72.16
C GLN A 11 -4.79 20.21 72.39
N GLY A 12 -3.56 20.62 72.72
CA GLY A 12 -3.07 21.84 73.35
C GLY A 12 -2.11 21.42 74.48
N LYS A 13 -0.85 21.88 74.43
CA LYS A 13 0.01 22.35 75.55
C LYS A 13 1.49 22.38 75.12
N GLY A 14 2.06 23.59 75.06
CA GLY A 14 3.50 23.85 75.11
C GLY A 14 4.04 23.75 76.56
N PRO A 15 5.17 24.38 76.95
CA PRO A 15 5.92 25.43 76.26
C PRO A 15 7.47 25.26 76.18
N HIS A 16 8.05 26.08 75.30
CA HIS A 16 9.37 26.74 75.29
C HIS A 16 10.50 26.33 76.25
N LEU A 17 11.70 26.14 75.68
CA LEU A 17 12.94 26.74 76.18
C LEU A 17 14.01 26.82 75.08
N VAL A 18 14.42 28.06 74.77
CA VAL A 18 15.56 28.41 73.93
C VAL A 18 16.78 28.41 74.83
N VAL A 19 17.79 27.59 74.53
CA VAL A 19 19.18 27.84 74.97
C VAL A 19 20.12 27.45 73.84
N SER A 20 20.78 28.47 73.31
CA SER A 20 21.92 28.39 72.42
C SER A 20 23.14 27.90 73.19
N ALA A 21 23.81 26.87 72.69
CA ALA A 21 25.17 26.51 73.11
C ALA A 21 25.88 25.78 71.97
N CYS A 22 26.67 26.53 71.20
CA CYS A 22 27.79 25.99 70.43
C CYS A 22 28.75 25.29 71.38
N LEU A 23 29.14 24.03 71.10
CA LEU A 23 30.42 23.46 71.51
C LEU A 23 30.71 22.16 70.73
N LEU A 24 31.66 22.30 69.79
CA LEU A 24 32.78 21.41 69.47
C LEU A 24 32.54 19.92 69.15
N ALA A 25 32.74 19.63 67.85
CA ALA A 25 33.66 18.65 67.28
C ALA A 25 33.69 17.22 67.88
N PHE A 26 32.97 16.31 67.23
CA PHE A 26 33.39 14.93 67.05
C PHE A 26 33.24 14.55 65.57
N GLY A 27 34.35 14.18 64.94
CA GLY A 27 34.40 13.76 63.55
C GLY A 27 33.66 12.44 63.35
N PHE A 28 32.48 12.52 62.71
CA PHE A 28 31.92 11.39 62.00
C PHE A 28 32.34 11.53 60.53
N LEU A 29 33.27 10.67 60.13
CA LEU A 29 33.59 10.43 58.73
C LEU A 29 32.35 9.80 58.08
N THR A 30 31.45 10.62 57.54
CA THR A 30 30.35 10.13 56.71
C THR A 30 30.95 9.62 55.40
N VAL A 31 31.17 8.32 55.31
CA VAL A 31 31.43 7.65 54.04
C VAL A 31 30.16 7.83 53.19
N LEU A 32 30.18 8.80 52.29
CA LEU A 32 29.18 8.90 51.24
C LEU A 32 29.27 7.60 50.42
N PRO A 33 28.20 6.80 50.31
CA PRO A 33 28.21 5.66 49.43
C PRO A 33 28.45 6.17 48.01
N ALA A 34 29.51 5.70 47.37
CA ALA A 34 29.79 5.99 45.97
C ALA A 34 28.54 5.62 45.14
N PRO A 35 28.09 6.48 44.21
CA PRO A 35 26.98 6.12 43.34
C PRO A 35 27.40 4.87 42.57
N GLN A 36 26.75 3.75 42.86
CA GLN A 36 26.88 2.54 42.07
C GLN A 36 26.26 2.86 40.71
N ALA A 37 27.12 3.25 39.76
CA ALA A 37 26.77 3.27 38.36
C ALA A 37 26.45 1.83 37.97
N SER A 38 25.17 1.46 38.04
CA SER A 38 24.68 0.24 37.41
C SER A 38 24.95 0.41 35.91
N ALA A 39 26.01 -0.23 35.41
CA ALA A 39 26.23 -0.38 34.00
C ALA A 39 25.03 -1.17 33.45
N GLN A 40 24.04 -0.44 32.94
CA GLN A 40 22.96 -1.04 32.17
C GLN A 40 23.62 -1.59 30.91
N VAL A 41 23.81 -2.91 30.87
CA VAL A 41 24.13 -3.61 29.63
C VAL A 41 22.95 -3.34 28.71
N ALA A 42 23.11 -2.42 27.76
CA ALA A 42 22.12 -2.15 26.75
C ALA A 42 21.89 -3.44 25.97
N VAL A 43 20.78 -4.14 26.28
CA VAL A 43 20.38 -5.33 25.55
C VAL A 43 20.02 -4.85 24.15
N ARG A 44 20.93 -5.10 23.20
CA ARG A 44 20.73 -4.80 21.79
C ARG A 44 19.47 -5.52 21.31
N ARG A 45 18.37 -4.80 21.17
CA ARG A 45 17.14 -5.37 20.59
C ARG A 45 17.41 -5.52 19.10
N GLN A 46 17.26 -6.72 18.56
CA GLN A 46 17.40 -6.94 17.11
C GLN A 46 16.03 -6.85 16.44
N LEU A 47 15.99 -6.35 15.21
CA LEU A 47 14.79 -6.47 14.38
C LEU A 47 14.59 -7.93 13.99
N SER A 48 13.38 -8.45 14.17
CA SER A 48 13.07 -9.84 13.83
C SER A 48 12.90 -10.02 12.32
N GLU A 49 13.18 -11.23 11.81
CA GLU A 49 12.90 -11.57 10.41
C GLU A 49 11.41 -11.39 10.08
N THR A 50 10.54 -11.70 11.04
CA THR A 50 9.09 -11.52 10.91
C THR A 50 8.71 -10.05 10.71
N GLN A 51 9.41 -9.12 11.38
CA GLN A 51 9.18 -7.69 11.19
C GLN A 51 9.56 -7.26 9.77
N PHE A 52 10.69 -7.74 9.25
CA PHE A 52 11.10 -7.47 7.87
C PHE A 52 10.11 -8.03 6.85
N ASP A 53 9.70 -9.28 7.05
CA ASP A 53 8.74 -9.96 6.20
C ASP A 53 7.40 -9.23 6.18
N SER A 54 6.97 -8.65 7.31
CA SER A 54 5.76 -7.82 7.35
C SER A 54 5.86 -6.57 6.48
N TRP A 55 7.05 -5.97 6.35
CA TRP A 55 7.28 -4.80 5.49
C TRP A 55 7.34 -5.18 4.01
N VAL A 56 7.98 -6.30 3.67
CA VAL A 56 8.12 -6.76 2.29
C VAL A 56 6.82 -7.34 1.75
N PHE A 57 6.18 -8.24 2.50
CA PHE A 57 4.97 -8.93 2.05
C PHE A 57 3.68 -8.20 2.44
N GLN A 58 3.79 -7.10 3.19
CA GLN A 58 2.66 -6.25 3.62
C GLN A 58 1.54 -7.04 4.32
N GLY A 59 1.89 -8.11 5.03
CA GLY A 59 0.93 -8.99 5.70
C GLY A 59 0.16 -9.96 4.78
N ASN A 60 0.36 -9.90 3.46
CA ASN A 60 -0.35 -10.75 2.50
C ASN A 60 0.09 -12.22 2.57
N VAL A 61 1.33 -12.47 2.98
CA VAL A 61 1.90 -13.82 3.07
C VAL A 61 2.79 -13.93 4.29
N ASN A 62 2.76 -15.08 4.95
CA ASN A 62 3.74 -15.42 5.97
C ASN A 62 5.12 -15.60 5.30
N GLY A 63 6.13 -14.88 5.77
CA GLY A 63 7.47 -14.91 5.19
C GLY A 63 8.15 -16.28 5.18
N LYS A 64 7.69 -17.25 6.01
CA LYS A 64 8.13 -18.65 5.98
C LYS A 64 7.50 -19.46 4.83
N THR A 65 6.36 -19.04 4.32
CA THR A 65 5.62 -19.68 3.22
C THR A 65 5.57 -18.81 1.96
N ALA A 66 6.32 -17.70 1.94
CA ALA A 66 6.35 -16.76 0.82
C ALA A 66 6.72 -17.43 -0.49
N ASP A 67 7.77 -18.27 -0.50
CA ASP A 67 8.23 -19.00 -1.69
C ASP A 67 7.09 -19.80 -2.30
N LYS A 68 6.40 -20.63 -1.50
CA LYS A 68 5.27 -21.45 -1.96
C LYS A 68 4.09 -20.61 -2.46
N ALA A 69 3.77 -19.51 -1.79
CA ALA A 69 2.68 -18.64 -2.24
C ALA A 69 3.01 -17.96 -3.58
N ILE A 70 4.28 -17.62 -3.80
CA ILE A 70 4.74 -17.04 -5.07
C ILE A 70 4.80 -18.11 -6.16
N GLU A 71 5.22 -19.34 -5.84
CA GLU A 71 5.16 -20.49 -6.75
C GLU A 71 3.72 -20.76 -7.20
N GLN A 72 2.75 -20.71 -6.29
CA GLN A 72 1.32 -20.83 -6.66
C GLN A 72 0.88 -19.70 -7.60
N ARG A 73 1.36 -18.47 -7.41
CA ARG A 73 1.09 -17.36 -8.33
C ARG A 73 1.71 -17.60 -9.71
N LEU A 74 2.87 -18.25 -9.79
CA LEU A 74 3.48 -18.64 -11.07
C LEU A 74 2.60 -19.65 -11.81
N GLU A 75 2.12 -20.69 -11.13
CA GLU A 75 1.23 -21.67 -11.76
C GLU A 75 -0.09 -21.03 -12.21
N LEU A 76 -0.70 -20.17 -11.38
CA LEU A 76 -1.90 -19.42 -11.79
C LEU A 76 -1.65 -18.52 -13.01
N GLN A 77 -0.47 -17.91 -13.11
CA GLN A 77 -0.11 -17.11 -14.28
C GLN A 77 0.02 -17.98 -15.53
N LEU A 78 0.62 -19.17 -15.42
CA LEU A 78 0.70 -20.14 -16.52
C LEU A 78 -0.66 -20.65 -16.95
N ASP A 79 -1.54 -20.97 -16.00
CA ASP A 79 -2.91 -21.41 -16.26
C ASP A 79 -3.71 -20.30 -16.95
N TYR A 80 -3.55 -19.06 -16.51
CA TYR A 80 -4.20 -17.90 -17.13
C TYR A 80 -3.74 -17.70 -18.58
N LEU A 81 -2.44 -17.76 -18.84
CA LEU A 81 -1.92 -17.68 -20.21
C LEU A 81 -2.41 -18.85 -21.07
N ASN A 82 -2.41 -20.07 -20.53
CA ASN A 82 -2.88 -21.25 -21.24
C ASN A 82 -4.39 -21.19 -21.55
N ALA A 83 -5.18 -20.51 -20.73
CA ALA A 83 -6.60 -20.27 -21.00
C ALA A 83 -6.82 -19.25 -22.13
N MET A 84 -5.90 -18.28 -22.29
CA MET A 84 -5.95 -17.29 -23.37
C MET A 84 -5.45 -17.86 -24.70
N SER A 85 -4.36 -18.63 -24.65
CA SER A 85 -3.78 -19.28 -25.81
C SER A 85 -3.15 -20.61 -25.36
N PRO A 86 -3.61 -21.76 -25.88
CA PRO A 86 -3.08 -23.06 -25.47
C PRO A 86 -1.56 -23.13 -25.63
N LEU A 87 -0.87 -23.44 -24.53
CA LEU A 87 0.58 -23.57 -24.50
C LEU A 87 0.96 -25.04 -24.57
N SER A 88 2.01 -25.35 -25.34
CA SER A 88 2.61 -26.69 -25.33
C SER A 88 3.28 -26.98 -23.98
N ASP A 89 3.52 -28.26 -23.70
CA ASP A 89 4.21 -28.67 -22.47
C ASP A 89 5.63 -28.09 -22.40
N ASP A 90 6.33 -28.01 -23.53
CA ASP A 90 7.66 -27.40 -23.63
C ASP A 90 7.62 -25.90 -23.34
N GLN A 91 6.65 -25.17 -23.91
CA GLN A 91 6.46 -23.74 -23.64
C GLN A 91 6.19 -23.49 -22.15
N LYS A 92 5.30 -24.29 -21.54
CA LYS A 92 5.02 -24.22 -20.10
C LYS A 92 6.25 -24.52 -19.26
N ALA A 93 7.01 -25.55 -19.61
CA ALA A 93 8.23 -25.93 -18.87
C ALA A 93 9.28 -24.81 -18.90
N ILE A 94 9.50 -24.18 -20.06
CA ILE A 94 10.43 -23.06 -20.22
C ILE A 94 9.99 -21.85 -19.40
N MET A 95 8.72 -21.46 -19.50
CA MET A 95 8.18 -20.33 -18.73
C MET A 95 8.21 -20.58 -17.22
N ARG A 96 7.88 -21.81 -16.78
CA ARG A 96 7.99 -22.21 -15.37
C ARG A 96 9.42 -22.08 -14.87
N LEU A 97 10.40 -22.62 -15.60
CA LEU A 97 11.81 -22.53 -15.22
C LEU A 97 12.28 -21.07 -15.12
N ALA A 98 11.86 -20.22 -16.06
CA ALA A 98 12.17 -18.80 -16.03
C ALA A 98 11.55 -18.10 -14.80
N GLY A 99 10.27 -18.38 -14.51
CA GLY A 99 9.57 -17.87 -13.34
C GLY A 99 10.20 -18.33 -12.03
N GLU A 100 10.56 -19.60 -11.88
CA GLU A 100 11.32 -20.10 -10.73
C GLU A 100 12.66 -19.35 -10.55
N GLY A 101 13.30 -18.97 -11.66
CA GLY A 101 14.47 -18.12 -11.67
C GLY A 101 14.21 -16.74 -11.06
N ASP A 102 13.09 -16.11 -11.42
CA ASP A 102 12.65 -14.82 -10.86
C ASP A 102 12.35 -14.94 -9.36
N ILE A 103 11.65 -16.00 -8.93
CA ILE A 103 11.37 -16.28 -7.52
C ILE A 103 12.69 -16.41 -6.73
N LYS A 104 13.62 -17.24 -7.22
CA LYS A 104 14.94 -17.43 -6.59
C LYS A 104 15.73 -16.12 -6.50
N ARG A 105 15.67 -15.26 -7.53
CA ARG A 105 16.31 -13.94 -7.53
C ARG A 105 15.70 -13.01 -6.49
N PHE A 106 14.38 -12.92 -6.43
CA PHE A 106 13.66 -12.11 -5.45
C PHE A 106 13.95 -12.58 -4.02
N MET A 107 13.80 -13.87 -3.74
CA MET A 107 14.01 -14.42 -2.41
C MET A 107 15.45 -14.34 -1.93
N ARG A 108 16.43 -14.29 -2.84
CA ARG A 108 17.83 -13.97 -2.49
C ARG A 108 17.96 -12.56 -1.94
N LYS A 109 17.28 -11.58 -2.55
CA LYS A 109 17.25 -10.19 -2.04
C LYS A 109 16.55 -10.11 -0.69
N VAL A 110 15.45 -10.82 -0.51
CA VAL A 110 14.74 -10.91 0.79
C VAL A 110 15.65 -11.49 1.86
N ARG A 111 16.33 -12.62 1.60
CA ARG A 111 17.29 -13.23 2.53
C ARG A 111 18.46 -12.29 2.86
N TYR A 112 18.98 -11.58 1.87
CA TYR A 112 20.01 -10.56 2.09
C TYR A 112 19.50 -9.45 3.00
N GLY A 113 18.30 -8.92 2.75
CA GLY A 113 17.64 -7.95 3.62
C GLY A 113 17.52 -8.46 5.06
N ARG A 114 16.98 -9.67 5.27
CA ARG A 114 16.91 -10.30 6.60
C ARG A 114 18.27 -10.35 7.30
N GLN A 115 19.34 -10.67 6.58
CA GLN A 115 20.70 -10.73 7.15
C GLN A 115 21.22 -9.35 7.55
N VAL A 116 20.97 -8.31 6.74
CA VAL A 116 21.32 -6.93 7.08
C VAL A 116 20.58 -6.47 8.32
N LEU A 117 19.29 -6.82 8.48
CA LEU A 117 18.52 -6.40 9.66
C LEU A 117 18.99 -7.01 10.98
N LYS A 118 19.59 -8.21 10.96
CA LYS A 118 20.17 -8.81 12.18
C LYS A 118 21.32 -8.00 12.76
N THR A 119 21.97 -7.16 11.95
CA THR A 119 23.09 -6.32 12.40
C THR A 119 22.63 -4.95 12.89
N ILE A 120 21.34 -4.64 12.81
CA ILE A 120 20.75 -3.34 13.19
C ILE A 120 20.24 -3.40 14.62
N ASP A 121 20.56 -2.35 15.39
CA ASP A 121 19.98 -2.15 16.72
C ASP A 121 18.58 -1.54 16.57
N ALA A 122 17.56 -2.28 17.00
CA ALA A 122 16.17 -1.85 16.98
C ALA A 122 15.85 -0.71 17.96
N SER A 123 16.78 -0.38 18.88
CA SER A 123 16.66 0.82 19.71
C SER A 123 17.12 2.10 18.99
N ASP A 124 17.83 1.96 17.87
CA ASP A 124 18.26 3.09 17.03
C ASP A 124 17.22 3.34 15.92
N ASN A 125 16.39 4.36 16.13
CA ASN A 125 15.35 4.76 15.17
C ASN A 125 15.91 5.14 13.79
N GLN A 126 17.12 5.70 13.71
CA GLN A 126 17.73 6.05 12.43
C GLN A 126 18.15 4.78 11.68
N ALA A 127 18.75 3.81 12.39
CA ALA A 127 19.12 2.53 11.80
C ALA A 127 17.88 1.71 11.37
N VAL A 128 16.80 1.73 12.16
CA VAL A 128 15.50 1.13 11.79
C VAL A 128 14.93 1.78 10.52
N SER A 129 14.98 3.11 10.40
CA SER A 129 14.54 3.81 9.20
C SER A 129 15.34 3.40 7.96
N GLN A 130 16.67 3.25 8.08
CA GLN A 130 17.51 2.76 6.99
C GLN A 130 17.18 1.30 6.62
N ALA A 131 16.88 0.45 7.61
CA ALA A 131 16.42 -0.91 7.38
C ALA A 131 15.12 -0.95 6.55
N TYR A 132 14.17 -0.08 6.88
CA TYR A 132 12.90 0.03 6.17
C TYR A 132 13.11 0.44 4.70
N GLN A 133 14.07 1.34 4.42
CA GLN A 133 14.41 1.74 3.05
C GLN A 133 14.88 0.55 2.18
N LEU A 134 15.48 -0.49 2.77
CA LEU A 134 15.83 -1.73 2.06
C LEU A 134 14.59 -2.59 1.74
N ALA A 135 13.59 -2.58 2.61
CA ALA A 135 12.36 -3.35 2.42
C ALA A 135 11.46 -2.73 1.35
N ARG A 136 11.37 -1.40 1.28
CA ARG A 136 10.48 -0.66 0.35
C ARG A 136 10.56 -1.12 -1.11
N PRO A 137 11.73 -1.19 -1.77
CA PRO A 137 11.78 -1.63 -3.17
C PRO A 137 11.36 -3.09 -3.35
N LEU A 138 11.60 -3.96 -2.35
CA LEU A 138 11.14 -5.35 -2.39
C LEU A 138 9.62 -5.44 -2.22
N ALA A 139 9.05 -4.60 -1.36
CA ALA A 139 7.59 -4.51 -1.19
C ALA A 139 6.91 -4.03 -2.47
N GLN A 140 7.46 -2.98 -3.10
CA GLN A 140 6.98 -2.50 -4.40
C GLN A 140 7.10 -3.57 -5.49
N GLN A 141 8.21 -4.31 -5.52
CA GLN A 141 8.39 -5.40 -6.48
C GLN A 141 7.37 -6.54 -6.23
N PHE A 142 7.12 -6.89 -4.97
CA PHE A 142 6.14 -7.93 -4.62
C PHE A 142 4.70 -7.50 -4.96
N GLU A 143 4.35 -6.24 -4.70
CA GLU A 143 3.05 -5.65 -4.99
C GLU A 143 2.77 -5.56 -6.49
N LYS A 144 3.76 -5.12 -7.29
CA LYS A 144 3.65 -5.09 -8.76
C LYS A 144 3.63 -6.48 -9.40
N GLY A 145 4.02 -7.52 -8.66
CA GLY A 145 4.18 -8.88 -9.16
C GLY A 145 5.58 -9.15 -9.72
N LEU A 146 6.02 -10.41 -9.63
CA LEU A 146 7.39 -10.81 -10.00
C LEU A 146 7.56 -11.18 -11.48
N PHE A 147 6.46 -11.34 -12.22
CA PHE A 147 6.44 -11.90 -13.57
C PHE A 147 6.10 -10.85 -14.66
N GLY A 148 6.28 -9.56 -14.35
CA GLY A 148 6.04 -8.46 -15.30
C GLY A 148 7.15 -8.30 -16.34
N GLU A 149 7.10 -7.23 -17.14
CA GLU A 149 7.89 -7.02 -18.36
C GLU A 149 9.41 -7.26 -18.24
N THR A 150 9.99 -6.90 -17.10
CA THR A 150 11.44 -7.01 -16.86
C THR A 150 11.90 -8.41 -16.39
N SER A 151 10.96 -9.31 -16.10
CA SER A 151 11.21 -10.64 -15.53
C SER A 151 11.77 -11.62 -16.57
N LEU A 152 12.42 -12.69 -16.10
CA LEU A 152 12.82 -13.80 -16.97
C LEU A 152 11.59 -14.51 -17.53
N PHE A 153 10.53 -14.66 -16.73
CA PHE A 153 9.26 -15.20 -17.14
C PHE A 153 8.69 -14.48 -18.37
N HIS A 154 8.60 -13.15 -18.32
CA HIS A 154 8.06 -12.36 -19.43
C HIS A 154 8.93 -12.43 -20.68
N LYS A 155 10.25 -12.46 -20.53
CA LYS A 155 11.17 -12.67 -21.66
C LYS A 155 11.00 -14.05 -22.28
N ALA A 156 10.83 -15.09 -21.46
CA ALA A 156 10.56 -16.43 -21.93
C ALA A 156 9.21 -16.50 -22.66
N PHE A 157 8.18 -15.83 -22.14
CA PHE A 157 6.89 -15.67 -22.80
C PHE A 157 7.05 -15.07 -24.21
N LEU A 158 7.70 -13.90 -24.34
CA LEU A 158 7.89 -13.24 -25.64
C LEU A 158 8.72 -14.08 -26.63
N ALA A 159 9.71 -14.83 -26.14
CA ALA A 159 10.62 -15.60 -26.98
C ALA A 159 10.06 -16.96 -27.43
N ASN A 160 9.05 -17.51 -26.74
CA ASN A 160 8.59 -18.88 -26.96
C ASN A 160 7.16 -18.98 -27.50
N LEU A 161 6.42 -17.88 -27.61
CA LEU A 161 5.13 -17.88 -28.28
C LEU A 161 5.29 -17.75 -29.80
N SER A 162 4.41 -18.41 -30.54
CA SER A 162 4.23 -18.11 -31.95
C SER A 162 3.57 -16.74 -32.14
N GLU A 163 3.64 -16.19 -33.35
CA GLU A 163 2.96 -14.94 -33.69
C GLU A 163 1.44 -15.02 -33.47
N GLU A 164 0.84 -16.17 -33.80
CA GLU A 164 -0.59 -16.43 -33.56
C GLU A 164 -0.92 -16.44 -32.06
N GLN A 165 -0.12 -17.14 -31.24
CA GLN A 165 -0.35 -17.18 -29.79
C GLN A 165 -0.16 -15.80 -29.16
N SER A 166 0.87 -15.07 -29.59
CA SER A 166 1.15 -13.70 -29.12
C SER A 166 -0.03 -12.76 -29.43
N SER A 167 -0.54 -12.82 -30.66
CA SER A 167 -1.72 -12.05 -31.08
C SER A 167 -2.96 -12.42 -30.27
N ALA A 168 -3.22 -13.71 -30.05
CA ALA A 168 -4.35 -14.18 -29.27
C ALA A 168 -4.29 -13.71 -27.81
N VAL A 169 -3.11 -13.76 -27.18
CA VAL A 169 -2.92 -13.25 -25.81
C VAL A 169 -3.14 -11.75 -25.75
N GLN A 170 -2.60 -10.99 -26.71
CA GLN A 170 -2.79 -9.54 -26.76
C GLN A 170 -4.28 -9.19 -26.89
N HIS A 171 -5.01 -9.84 -27.79
CA HIS A 171 -6.45 -9.63 -27.93
C HIS A 171 -7.22 -9.96 -26.65
N ALA A 172 -6.89 -11.07 -25.99
CA ALA A 172 -7.53 -11.46 -24.73
C ALA A 172 -7.26 -10.46 -23.59
N ILE A 173 -6.04 -9.92 -23.51
CA ILE A 173 -5.70 -8.85 -22.55
C ILE A 173 -6.53 -7.62 -22.84
N GLU A 174 -6.60 -7.17 -24.09
CA GLU A 174 -7.39 -6.01 -24.46
C GLU A 174 -8.89 -6.18 -24.19
N ASP A 175 -9.43 -7.39 -24.40
CA ASP A 175 -10.82 -7.72 -24.07
C ASP A 175 -11.06 -7.64 -22.56
N GLN A 176 -10.11 -8.15 -21.75
CA GLN A 176 -10.19 -8.04 -20.31
C GLN A 176 -10.15 -6.57 -19.85
N GLU A 177 -9.25 -5.75 -20.41
CA GLU A 177 -9.14 -4.32 -20.09
C GLU A 177 -10.41 -3.54 -20.46
N ARG A 178 -11.07 -3.92 -21.58
CA ARG A 178 -12.38 -3.38 -21.97
C ARG A 178 -13.46 -3.77 -20.95
N ALA A 179 -13.50 -5.03 -20.55
CA ALA A 179 -14.48 -5.54 -19.58
C ALA A 179 -14.31 -4.87 -18.20
N ASP A 180 -13.06 -4.75 -17.74
CA ASP A 180 -12.72 -4.10 -16.48
C ASP A 180 -13.11 -2.61 -16.51
N ALA A 181 -12.80 -1.89 -17.60
CA ALA A 181 -13.20 -0.49 -17.76
C ALA A 181 -14.72 -0.30 -17.62
N ARG A 182 -15.52 -1.11 -18.32
CA ARG A 182 -16.99 -1.08 -18.22
C ARG A 182 -17.47 -1.33 -16.80
N ALA A 183 -16.92 -2.34 -16.13
CA ALA A 183 -17.31 -2.65 -14.75
C ALA A 183 -17.03 -1.49 -13.79
N ILE A 184 -15.87 -0.83 -13.94
CA ILE A 184 -15.50 0.31 -13.10
C ILE A 184 -16.32 1.56 -13.47
N ASN A 185 -16.64 1.79 -14.75
CA ASN A 185 -17.56 2.84 -15.19
C ASN A 185 -18.93 2.66 -14.52
N HIS A 186 -19.49 1.45 -14.55
CA HIS A 186 -20.76 1.16 -13.88
C HIS A 186 -20.68 1.40 -12.36
N MET A 187 -19.56 1.05 -11.72
CA MET A 187 -19.35 1.34 -10.30
C MET A 187 -19.32 2.85 -10.02
N LEU A 188 -18.60 3.63 -10.83
CA LEU A 188 -18.57 5.08 -10.73
C LEU A 188 -19.98 5.67 -10.90
N LEU A 189 -20.73 5.21 -11.89
CA LEU A 189 -22.09 5.69 -12.15
C LEU A 189 -23.07 5.33 -11.07
N ALA A 190 -22.94 4.17 -10.42
CA ALA A 190 -23.72 3.84 -9.24
C ALA A 190 -23.46 4.83 -8.09
N MET A 191 -22.22 5.31 -7.93
CA MET A 191 -21.89 6.35 -6.95
C MET A 191 -22.48 7.71 -7.32
N VAL A 192 -22.45 8.09 -8.60
CA VAL A 192 -23.07 9.34 -9.09
C VAL A 192 -24.58 9.29 -8.90
N ARG A 193 -25.23 8.18 -9.27
CA ARG A 193 -26.69 7.99 -9.14
C ARG A 193 -27.19 8.06 -7.71
N ARG A 194 -26.36 7.72 -6.73
CA ARG A 194 -26.71 7.87 -5.31
C ARG A 194 -26.90 9.33 -4.92
N ASP A 195 -26.12 10.22 -5.53
CA ASP A 195 -26.05 11.63 -5.16
C ASP A 195 -26.81 12.53 -6.17
N VAL A 196 -27.10 12.02 -7.37
CA VAL A 196 -27.85 12.69 -8.44
C VAL A 196 -29.05 11.82 -8.84
N PRO A 197 -30.30 12.26 -8.55
CA PRO A 197 -31.49 11.62 -9.10
C PRO A 197 -31.41 11.64 -10.63
N MET A 198 -31.61 10.49 -11.25
CA MET A 198 -31.61 10.37 -12.71
C MET A 198 -32.59 9.31 -13.15
N THR A 199 -33.21 9.53 -14.30
CA THR A 199 -34.07 8.57 -14.97
C THR A 199 -33.24 7.39 -15.53
N GLN A 200 -33.92 6.30 -15.88
CA GLN A 200 -33.27 5.15 -16.50
C GLN A 200 -32.66 5.50 -17.87
N ASP A 201 -33.29 6.40 -18.63
CA ASP A 201 -32.78 6.89 -19.93
C ASP A 201 -31.50 7.71 -19.75
N GLN A 202 -31.48 8.65 -18.80
CA GLN A 202 -30.29 9.45 -18.49
C GLN A 202 -29.12 8.57 -18.01
N TYR A 203 -29.40 7.58 -17.14
CA TYR A 203 -28.39 6.63 -16.70
C TYR A 203 -27.81 5.83 -17.87
N GLY A 204 -28.66 5.36 -18.79
CA GLY A 204 -28.23 4.65 -20.00
C GLY A 204 -27.36 5.50 -20.92
N LYS A 205 -27.77 6.75 -21.19
CA LYS A 205 -27.00 7.69 -22.00
C LYS A 205 -25.64 8.03 -21.39
N LEU A 206 -25.60 8.29 -20.08
CA LEU A 206 -24.36 8.58 -19.37
C LEU A 206 -23.44 7.34 -19.30
N THR A 207 -24.01 6.14 -19.20
CA THR A 207 -23.26 4.87 -19.29
C THR A 207 -22.56 4.76 -20.64
N ASN A 208 -23.29 4.92 -21.74
CA ASN A 208 -22.71 4.82 -23.08
C ASN A 208 -21.61 5.88 -23.28
N LEU A 209 -21.87 7.11 -22.82
CA LEU A 209 -20.89 8.20 -22.91
C LEU A 209 -19.59 7.88 -22.16
N LEU A 210 -19.65 7.25 -20.99
CA LEU A 210 -18.45 6.84 -20.25
C LEU A 210 -17.75 5.63 -20.85
N ASP A 211 -18.49 4.66 -21.36
CA ASP A 211 -17.92 3.50 -22.04
C ASP A 211 -17.19 3.89 -23.33
N GLU A 212 -17.65 4.95 -24.01
CA GLU A 212 -16.95 5.57 -25.15
C GLU A 212 -15.74 6.39 -24.70
N ALA A 213 -15.87 7.17 -23.63
CA ALA A 213 -14.78 8.00 -23.11
C ALA A 213 -13.63 7.18 -22.50
N VAL A 214 -13.93 5.99 -21.96
CA VAL A 214 -12.96 5.08 -21.34
C VAL A 214 -13.06 3.69 -21.95
N PRO A 215 -12.53 3.50 -23.17
CA PRO A 215 -12.70 2.22 -23.86
C PRO A 215 -11.90 1.10 -23.19
N ARG A 216 -10.82 1.43 -22.47
CA ARG A 216 -9.91 0.45 -21.83
C ARG A 216 -9.35 1.00 -20.53
N CYS A 217 -9.13 0.12 -19.56
CA CYS A 217 -8.49 0.43 -18.28
C CYS A 217 -7.33 -0.55 -18.03
N PRO A 218 -6.07 -0.09 -18.05
CA PRO A 218 -4.90 -0.97 -18.10
C PRO A 218 -4.55 -1.67 -16.77
N SER A 219 -5.42 -1.70 -15.74
CA SER A 219 -5.02 -2.36 -14.49
C SER A 219 -6.12 -2.84 -13.55
N LYS A 220 -5.76 -3.86 -12.78
CA LYS A 220 -6.36 -4.28 -11.50
C LYS A 220 -5.86 -3.42 -10.33
N SER A 221 -5.63 -2.12 -10.56
CA SER A 221 -5.11 -1.21 -9.53
C SER A 221 -6.22 -0.76 -8.60
N ASN A 222 -5.89 -0.55 -7.33
CA ASN A 222 -6.74 0.14 -6.37
C ASN A 222 -7.07 1.59 -6.81
N TYR A 223 -6.36 2.13 -7.80
CA TYR A 223 -6.58 3.47 -8.35
C TYR A 223 -7.44 3.51 -9.62
N ALA A 224 -7.97 2.36 -10.07
CA ALA A 224 -8.71 2.28 -11.34
C ALA A 224 -9.99 3.14 -11.34
N LEU A 225 -10.64 3.32 -10.18
CA LEU A 225 -11.78 4.26 -10.06
C LEU A 225 -11.38 5.71 -10.35
N TYR A 226 -10.17 6.13 -9.95
CA TYR A 226 -9.68 7.49 -10.23
C TYR A 226 -9.31 7.65 -11.71
N TYR A 227 -8.86 6.57 -12.36
CA TYR A 227 -8.59 6.55 -13.78
C TYR A 227 -9.86 6.83 -14.58
N VAL A 228 -10.93 6.02 -14.38
CA VAL A 228 -12.21 6.26 -15.08
C VAL A 228 -12.82 7.62 -14.69
N GLY A 229 -12.68 8.02 -13.42
CA GLY A 229 -13.16 9.31 -12.96
C GLY A 229 -12.45 10.49 -13.62
N TYR A 230 -11.14 10.38 -13.87
CA TYR A 230 -10.40 11.40 -14.58
C TYR A 230 -10.94 11.59 -16.00
N PHE A 231 -11.21 10.51 -16.74
CA PHE A 231 -11.83 10.61 -18.05
C PHE A 231 -13.27 11.12 -17.98
N PHE A 232 -14.03 10.77 -16.94
CA PHE A 232 -15.34 11.40 -16.70
C PHE A 232 -15.23 12.93 -16.56
N SER A 233 -14.17 13.43 -15.91
CA SER A 233 -13.87 14.87 -15.82
C SER A 233 -13.50 15.54 -17.15
N ARG A 234 -13.21 14.74 -18.19
CA ARG A 234 -12.81 15.18 -19.53
C ARG A 234 -13.94 15.04 -20.55
N VAL A 235 -15.07 14.45 -20.17
CA VAL A 235 -16.27 14.41 -21.00
C VAL A 235 -16.68 15.86 -21.32
N PRO A 236 -16.91 16.21 -22.61
CA PRO A 236 -17.32 17.55 -22.98
C PRO A 236 -18.62 17.98 -22.29
N ASP A 237 -18.70 19.25 -21.92
CA ASP A 237 -19.87 19.80 -21.24
C ASP A 237 -21.12 19.67 -22.11
N GLU A 238 -20.98 19.83 -23.43
CA GLU A 238 -22.05 19.69 -24.41
C GLU A 238 -22.64 18.27 -24.42
N SER A 239 -21.81 17.25 -24.19
CA SER A 239 -22.26 15.85 -24.11
C SER A 239 -23.09 15.60 -22.84
N LEU A 240 -22.77 16.27 -21.74
CA LEU A 240 -23.55 16.19 -20.51
C LEU A 240 -24.85 17.00 -20.61
N GLU A 241 -24.81 18.16 -21.26
CA GLU A 241 -25.98 19.02 -21.53
C GLU A 241 -27.02 18.33 -22.43
N ALA A 242 -26.60 17.41 -23.30
CA ALA A 242 -27.53 16.59 -24.08
C ALA A 242 -28.29 15.53 -23.25
N ILE A 243 -27.91 15.32 -21.99
CA ILE A 243 -28.47 14.28 -21.11
C ILE A 243 -29.18 14.90 -19.88
N PHE A 244 -28.61 15.95 -19.31
CA PHE A 244 -29.07 16.55 -18.06
C PHE A 244 -29.35 18.04 -18.23
N GLU A 245 -30.29 18.54 -17.42
CA GLU A 245 -30.65 19.96 -17.36
C GLU A 245 -30.66 20.44 -15.90
N GLY A 246 -30.63 21.77 -15.70
CA GLY A 246 -30.81 22.40 -14.39
C GLY A 246 -29.87 21.86 -13.29
N ASP A 247 -30.46 21.51 -12.15
CA ASP A 247 -29.73 21.06 -10.96
C ASP A 247 -29.03 19.72 -11.16
N GLU A 248 -29.59 18.82 -11.99
CA GLU A 248 -28.98 17.52 -12.31
C GLU A 248 -27.67 17.74 -13.07
N LEU A 249 -27.68 18.62 -14.08
CA LEU A 249 -26.48 18.96 -14.85
C LEU A 249 -25.40 19.56 -13.95
N ALA A 250 -25.77 20.51 -13.09
CA ALA A 250 -24.83 21.12 -12.15
C ALA A 250 -24.22 20.08 -11.19
N ALA A 251 -25.03 19.12 -10.71
CA ALA A 251 -24.57 18.06 -9.82
C ALA A 251 -23.63 17.07 -10.53
N VAL A 252 -23.97 16.63 -11.74
CA VAL A 252 -23.12 15.73 -12.56
C VAL A 252 -21.78 16.39 -12.89
N LYS A 253 -21.79 17.64 -13.37
CA LYS A 253 -20.54 18.40 -13.63
C LYS A 253 -19.70 18.55 -12.36
N LYS A 254 -20.33 18.79 -11.21
CA LYS A 254 -19.64 18.83 -9.90
C LYS A 254 -19.02 17.48 -9.53
N HIS A 255 -19.67 16.36 -9.83
CA HIS A 255 -19.10 15.03 -9.62
C HIS A 255 -17.87 14.78 -10.51
N ALA A 256 -18.00 15.05 -11.80
CA ALA A 256 -16.93 14.90 -12.78
C ALA A 256 -15.69 15.73 -12.38
N LYS A 257 -15.89 17.00 -12.02
CA LYS A 257 -14.80 17.93 -11.65
C LYS A 257 -13.95 17.47 -10.46
N ARG A 258 -14.46 16.62 -9.56
CA ARG A 258 -13.68 16.10 -8.42
C ARG A 258 -12.47 15.28 -8.86
N TYR A 259 -12.51 14.74 -10.08
CA TYR A 259 -11.48 13.83 -10.56
C TYR A 259 -10.39 14.48 -11.40
N GLN A 260 -10.55 15.77 -11.75
CA GLN A 260 -9.62 16.49 -12.63
C GLN A 260 -8.18 16.54 -12.06
N GLY A 261 -8.04 16.56 -10.73
CA GLY A 261 -6.75 16.65 -10.05
C GLY A 261 -5.93 15.35 -9.99
N TYR A 262 -6.46 14.22 -10.47
CA TYR A 262 -5.79 12.93 -10.30
C TYR A 262 -4.76 12.58 -11.39
N LYS A 263 -4.60 13.38 -12.47
CA LYS A 263 -3.65 13.07 -13.56
C LYS A 263 -2.26 12.70 -13.04
N ASN A 264 -1.64 13.59 -12.25
CA ASN A 264 -0.27 13.38 -11.76
C ASN A 264 -0.15 12.12 -10.89
N MET A 265 -1.18 11.83 -10.09
CA MET A 265 -1.22 10.59 -9.31
C MET A 265 -1.28 9.38 -10.25
N LEU A 266 -2.17 9.38 -11.24
CA LEU A 266 -2.34 8.28 -12.19
C LEU A 266 -1.05 8.01 -12.99
N VAL A 267 -0.37 9.05 -13.45
CA VAL A 267 0.96 8.94 -14.08
C VAL A 267 1.97 8.33 -13.13
N SER A 268 2.06 8.83 -11.89
CA SER A 268 3.03 8.31 -10.90
C SER A 268 2.81 6.83 -10.56
N GLN A 269 1.57 6.35 -10.69
CA GLN A 269 1.19 4.96 -10.49
C GLN A 269 1.32 4.12 -11.76
N GLY A 270 1.64 4.74 -12.91
CA GLY A 270 1.80 4.06 -14.21
C GLY A 270 0.49 3.65 -14.87
N LEU A 271 -0.65 4.26 -14.50
CA LEU A 271 -1.95 4.00 -15.14
C LEU A 271 -2.16 4.86 -16.40
N MET A 272 -1.35 5.89 -16.59
CA MET A 272 -1.48 6.88 -17.67
C MET A 272 -0.10 7.36 -18.05
N LYS A 273 0.10 7.70 -19.32
CA LYS A 273 1.35 8.36 -19.75
C LYS A 273 1.27 9.86 -19.50
N ASP A 274 2.41 10.54 -19.45
CA ASP A 274 2.44 12.00 -19.22
C ASP A 274 1.74 12.79 -20.34
N ASP A 275 1.77 12.25 -21.56
CA ASP A 275 1.24 12.82 -22.79
C ASP A 275 -0.24 12.47 -23.07
N GLU A 276 -0.83 11.56 -22.29
CA GLU A 276 -2.28 11.25 -22.27
C GLU A 276 -3.06 12.24 -21.38
#